data_AF-A0A925X0X0-F1
#
_entry.id   AF-A0A925X0X0-F1
#
_cell.length_a   1.000
_cell.length_b   1.000
_cell.length_c   1.000
_cell.angle_alpha   90.00
_cell.angle_beta   90.00
_cell.angle_gamma   90.00
#
_symmetry.space_group_name_H-M   'P 1'
#
loop_
_entity.id
_entity.type
_entity.pdbx_description
1 polymer ?
#
loop_
_entity_poly.entity_id
_entity_poly.type
_entity_poly.pdbx_seq_one_letter_code
_entity_poly.pdbx_strand_id
1 'polypeptide(L)'
;MKMLGRSIVLLLCATGAVLVAQTTAPTTTPATNAAISRTTPRSAAKALRVAMEAADETALRDLLFAADEDQRKLNDALGGVVVASSRLSAAANARFGDSGDPIAGKAFLPADLTGVDSASLEERGDIATIKLPARDHTLTLRRGQDGMWRIDLFSFAGATRQQLPQQLAMLHEFSAALNELATDTRGGRFVSVADLKAAIQDRVHGTIARSMREPRPATIPSTRPTSAPSDNR
;
A
#
# COMPACT_ATOMS: atom_id res chain seq x y z
N MET A 1 34.82 22.35 73.47
CA MET A 1 35.90 22.66 72.51
C MET A 1 35.40 22.31 71.12
N LYS A 2 35.17 23.32 70.27
CA LYS A 2 35.91 23.61 69.00
C LYS A 2 35.67 22.53 67.92
N MET A 3 35.25 22.81 66.69
CA MET A 3 35.02 24.04 65.94
C MET A 3 34.11 23.71 64.73
N LEU A 4 33.26 24.67 64.36
CA LEU A 4 32.57 24.79 63.07
C LEU A 4 33.56 24.79 61.90
N GLY A 5 33.29 24.00 60.87
CA GLY A 5 33.96 24.08 59.56
C GLY A 5 32.95 24.34 58.45
N ARG A 6 32.62 25.62 58.20
CA ARG A 6 31.79 26.06 57.08
C ARG A 6 32.60 25.93 55.78
N SER A 7 32.23 24.98 54.92
CA SER A 7 32.76 24.93 53.55
C SER A 7 31.87 25.75 52.62
N ILE A 8 32.45 26.85 52.15
CA ILE A 8 31.92 27.76 51.13
C ILE A 8 32.13 27.09 49.78
N VAL A 9 31.06 26.66 49.12
CA VAL A 9 31.10 26.22 47.72
C VAL A 9 30.90 27.46 46.85
N LEU A 10 32.00 27.90 46.23
CA LEU A 10 32.03 28.96 45.24
C LEU A 10 31.36 28.48 43.95
N LEU A 11 30.16 29.00 43.68
CA LEU A 11 29.45 28.81 42.43
C LEU A 11 30.05 29.76 41.38
N LEU A 12 30.95 29.23 40.54
CA LEU A 12 31.54 29.95 39.42
C LEU A 12 30.59 29.83 38.21
N CYS A 13 29.75 30.85 37.99
CA CYS A 13 28.97 30.99 36.75
C CYS A 13 29.91 31.37 35.60
N ALA A 14 30.37 30.38 34.83
CA ALA A 14 31.05 30.60 33.56
C ALA A 14 30.00 30.85 32.47
N THR A 15 29.79 32.12 32.12
CA THR A 15 28.96 32.55 30.99
C THR A 15 29.70 32.25 29.70
N GLY A 16 29.56 31.03 29.19
CA GLY A 16 30.08 30.62 27.89
C GLY A 16 29.25 31.22 26.76
N ALA A 17 29.83 32.12 25.98
CA ALA A 17 29.25 32.59 24.72
C ALA A 17 29.19 31.41 23.74
N VAL A 18 28.01 30.87 23.51
CA VAL A 18 27.77 29.86 22.46
C VAL A 18 27.78 30.57 21.12
N LEU A 19 28.89 30.44 20.38
CA LEU A 19 28.94 30.77 18.97
C LEU A 19 28.02 29.78 18.22
N VAL A 20 26.82 30.21 17.86
CA VAL A 20 25.94 29.46 16.97
C VAL A 20 26.53 29.57 15.57
N ALA A 21 27.34 28.60 15.16
CA ALA A 21 27.71 28.42 13.77
C ALA A 21 26.43 28.10 12.99
N GLN A 22 25.96 29.05 12.19
CA GLN A 22 24.86 28.83 11.25
C GLN A 22 25.37 27.92 10.15
N THR A 23 25.26 26.61 10.35
CA THR A 23 25.47 25.62 9.30
C THR A 23 24.36 25.83 8.28
N THR A 24 24.64 26.57 7.21
CA THR A 24 23.78 26.66 6.03
C THR A 24 23.77 25.28 5.37
N ALA A 25 22.84 24.43 5.80
CA ALA A 25 22.58 23.16 5.14
C ALA A 25 22.22 23.47 3.68
N PRO A 26 22.89 22.85 2.70
CA PRO A 26 22.53 23.02 1.30
C PRO A 26 21.09 22.54 1.12
N THR A 27 20.19 23.47 0.84
CA THR A 27 18.82 23.18 0.39
C THR A 27 18.93 22.53 -0.97
N THR A 28 19.10 21.21 -0.96
CA THR A 28 19.05 20.39 -2.15
C THR A 28 17.58 20.27 -2.49
N THR A 29 17.10 21.08 -3.43
CA THR A 29 15.76 20.91 -3.99
C THR A 29 15.67 19.47 -4.46
N PRO A 30 14.73 18.64 -3.95
CA PRO A 30 14.62 17.26 -4.40
C PRO A 30 14.47 17.28 -5.92
N ALA A 31 15.35 16.54 -6.60
CA ALA A 31 15.28 16.39 -8.04
C ALA A 31 13.86 15.90 -8.36
N THR A 32 13.07 16.77 -8.98
CA THR A 32 11.71 16.43 -9.39
C THR A 32 11.87 15.36 -10.45
N ASN A 33 11.65 14.11 -10.05
CA ASN A 33 11.72 12.97 -10.93
C ASN A 33 10.82 13.30 -12.13
N ALA A 34 11.39 13.38 -13.34
CA ALA A 34 10.67 13.87 -14.50
C ALA A 34 9.39 13.05 -14.66
N ALA A 35 8.23 13.71 -14.55
CA ALA A 35 6.95 13.02 -14.56
C ALA A 35 6.82 12.22 -15.86
N ILE A 36 6.74 10.89 -15.74
CA ILE A 36 6.59 10.01 -16.89
C ILE A 36 5.27 10.37 -17.57
N SER A 37 5.33 10.65 -18.87
CA SER A 37 4.14 10.98 -19.65
C SER A 37 3.08 9.87 -19.53
N ARG A 38 1.82 10.25 -19.38
CA ARG A 38 0.67 9.34 -19.33
C ARG A 38 -0.26 9.53 -20.52
N THR A 39 0.24 10.12 -21.60
CA THR A 39 -0.55 10.43 -22.80
C THR A 39 -0.84 9.20 -23.67
N THR A 40 -0.17 8.07 -23.40
CA THR A 40 -0.41 6.77 -24.05
C THR A 40 -0.65 5.66 -23.02
N PRO A 41 -1.37 4.58 -23.36
CA PRO A 41 -1.58 3.46 -22.43
C PRO A 41 -0.27 2.82 -21.94
N ARG A 42 0.69 2.62 -22.85
CA ARG A 42 2.00 2.03 -22.51
C ARG A 42 2.79 2.92 -21.55
N SER A 43 2.78 4.24 -21.79
CA SER A 43 3.51 5.17 -20.93
C SER A 43 2.91 5.28 -19.53
N ALA A 44 1.57 5.19 -19.40
CA ALA A 44 0.91 5.07 -18.11
C ALA A 44 1.27 3.76 -17.36
N ALA A 45 1.31 2.62 -18.06
CA ALA A 45 1.74 1.36 -17.47
C ALA A 45 3.23 1.37 -17.04
N LYS A 46 4.10 2.06 -17.78
CA LYS A 46 5.49 2.30 -17.33
C LYS A 46 5.55 3.20 -16.10
N ALA A 47 4.74 4.25 -16.05
CA ALA A 47 4.64 5.12 -14.89
C ALA A 47 4.18 4.35 -13.64
N LEU A 48 3.25 3.40 -13.81
CA LEU A 48 2.84 2.47 -12.73
C LEU A 48 4.05 1.69 -12.19
N ARG A 49 4.86 1.10 -13.07
CA ARG A 49 6.06 0.37 -12.65
C ARG A 49 6.97 1.23 -11.78
N VAL A 50 7.27 2.45 -12.25
CA VAL A 50 8.17 3.37 -11.54
C VAL A 50 7.59 3.81 -10.19
N ALA A 51 6.28 4.08 -10.13
CA ALA A 51 5.62 4.42 -8.87
C ALA A 51 5.65 3.26 -7.86
N MET A 52 5.49 2.02 -8.33
CA MET A 52 5.60 0.83 -7.48
C MET A 52 7.04 0.60 -6.99
N GLU A 53 8.04 0.71 -7.87
CA GLU A 53 9.46 0.58 -7.52
C GLU A 53 9.90 1.65 -6.50
N ALA A 54 9.35 2.86 -6.62
CA ALA A 54 9.62 3.97 -5.70
C ALA A 54 8.78 3.95 -4.41
N ALA A 55 7.81 3.03 -4.28
CA ALA A 55 6.81 3.04 -3.21
C ALA A 55 6.06 4.38 -3.08
N ASP A 56 5.86 5.09 -4.19
CA ASP A 56 5.25 6.42 -4.19
C ASP A 56 3.73 6.32 -4.19
N GLU A 57 3.14 6.35 -2.98
CA GLU A 57 1.69 6.27 -2.77
C GLU A 57 0.92 7.32 -3.56
N THR A 58 1.47 8.54 -3.66
CA THR A 58 0.79 9.66 -4.32
C THR A 58 0.80 9.46 -5.82
N ALA A 59 1.95 9.10 -6.39
CA ALA A 59 2.04 8.76 -7.81
C ALA A 59 1.17 7.55 -8.17
N LEU A 60 1.15 6.52 -7.31
CA LEU A 60 0.26 5.37 -7.48
C LEU A 60 -1.19 5.82 -7.53
N ARG A 61 -1.69 6.57 -6.54
CA ARG A 61 -3.09 7.05 -6.53
C ARG A 61 -3.45 7.84 -7.78
N ASP A 62 -2.57 8.73 -8.24
CA ASP A 62 -2.81 9.54 -9.45
C ASP A 62 -2.83 8.68 -10.74
N LEU A 63 -2.14 7.53 -10.74
CA LEU A 63 -2.13 6.58 -11.85
C LEU A 63 -3.36 5.67 -11.90
N LEU A 64 -4.15 5.57 -10.84
CA LEU A 64 -5.31 4.69 -10.78
C LEU A 64 -6.58 5.41 -11.17
N PHE A 65 -7.37 4.78 -12.04
CA PHE A 65 -8.64 5.33 -12.48
C PHE A 65 -9.68 5.16 -11.36
N ALA A 66 -10.43 6.23 -11.08
CA ALA A 66 -11.57 6.19 -10.17
C ALA A 66 -12.73 7.04 -10.72
N ALA A 67 -13.82 6.37 -11.11
CA ALA A 67 -15.05 7.02 -11.55
C ALA A 67 -15.92 7.50 -10.37
N ASP A 68 -15.82 6.87 -9.22
CA ASP A 68 -16.64 7.14 -8.04
C ASP A 68 -15.83 7.00 -6.73
N GLU A 69 -16.50 7.28 -5.60
CA GLU A 69 -15.91 7.24 -4.26
C GLU A 69 -15.48 5.82 -3.85
N ASP A 70 -16.21 4.82 -4.30
CA ASP A 70 -15.93 3.41 -4.01
C ASP A 70 -14.63 2.96 -4.69
N GLN A 71 -14.43 3.35 -5.95
CA GLN A 71 -13.17 3.12 -6.65
C GLN A 71 -12.01 3.91 -6.04
N ARG A 72 -12.23 5.14 -5.56
CA ARG A 72 -11.19 5.89 -4.84
C ARG A 72 -10.73 5.15 -3.59
N LYS A 73 -11.67 4.69 -2.75
CA LYS A 73 -11.34 3.90 -1.55
C LYS A 73 -10.59 2.62 -1.88
N LEU A 74 -10.98 1.92 -2.96
CA LEU A 74 -10.27 0.71 -3.39
C LEU A 74 -8.83 1.03 -3.81
N ASN A 75 -8.65 2.10 -4.59
CA ASN A 75 -7.33 2.55 -5.05
C ASN A 75 -6.45 2.96 -3.86
N ASP A 76 -7.01 3.66 -2.87
CA ASP A 76 -6.31 4.04 -1.64
C ASP A 76 -5.86 2.80 -0.85
N ALA A 77 -6.77 1.84 -0.64
CA ALA A 77 -6.46 0.61 0.09
C ALA A 77 -5.38 -0.22 -0.62
N LEU A 78 -5.44 -0.34 -1.96
CA LEU A 78 -4.41 -1.04 -2.71
C LEU A 78 -3.07 -0.30 -2.69
N GLY A 79 -3.08 1.03 -2.84
CA GLY A 79 -1.87 1.85 -2.69
C GLY A 79 -1.20 1.61 -1.34
N GLY A 80 -1.99 1.53 -0.27
CA GLY A 80 -1.51 1.17 1.06
C GLY A 80 -0.85 -0.21 1.14
N VAL A 81 -1.34 -1.21 0.41
CA VAL A 81 -0.72 -2.55 0.34
C VAL A 81 0.60 -2.52 -0.44
N VAL A 82 0.67 -1.81 -1.56
CA VAL A 82 1.88 -1.69 -2.37
C VAL A 82 2.99 -1.00 -1.57
N VAL A 83 2.67 0.12 -0.92
CA VAL A 83 3.62 0.87 -0.06
C VAL A 83 4.09 0.01 1.10
N ALA A 84 3.19 -0.69 1.79
CA ALA A 84 3.55 -1.57 2.90
C ALA A 84 4.45 -2.74 2.44
N SER A 85 4.15 -3.34 1.29
CA SER A 85 4.98 -4.37 0.66
C SER A 85 6.38 -3.84 0.35
N SER A 86 6.49 -2.64 -0.23
CA SER A 86 7.79 -2.06 -0.55
C SER A 86 8.60 -1.72 0.70
N ARG A 87 7.96 -1.23 1.77
CA ARG A 87 8.63 -1.00 3.06
C ARG A 87 9.17 -2.30 3.65
N LEU A 88 8.41 -3.39 3.53
CA LEU A 88 8.86 -4.71 3.96
C LEU A 88 10.05 -5.22 3.13
N SER A 89 9.99 -5.08 1.81
CA SER A 89 11.11 -5.43 0.91
C SER A 89 12.37 -4.62 1.25
N ALA A 90 12.25 -3.30 1.44
CA ALA A 90 13.37 -2.46 1.84
C ALA A 90 13.95 -2.87 3.21
N ALA A 91 13.09 -3.19 4.19
CA ALA A 91 13.52 -3.69 5.49
C ALA A 91 14.26 -5.04 5.38
N ALA A 92 13.74 -5.95 4.55
CA ALA A 92 14.36 -7.25 4.30
C ALA A 92 15.72 -7.11 3.60
N ASN A 93 15.80 -6.28 2.55
CA ASN A 93 17.05 -6.03 1.83
C ASN A 93 18.10 -5.38 2.73
N ALA A 94 17.71 -4.42 3.57
CA ALA A 94 18.61 -3.81 4.54
C ALA A 94 19.14 -4.81 5.58
N ARG A 95 18.35 -5.84 5.91
CA ARG A 95 18.70 -6.84 6.94
C ARG A 95 19.45 -8.04 6.39
N PHE A 96 19.10 -8.51 5.20
CA PHE A 96 19.53 -9.80 4.64
C PHE A 96 20.23 -9.67 3.27
N GLY A 97 20.42 -8.46 2.76
CA GLY A 97 20.95 -8.19 1.41
C GLY A 97 19.94 -8.50 0.30
N ASP A 98 20.42 -8.62 -0.95
CA ASP A 98 19.59 -8.80 -2.17
C ASP A 98 18.78 -10.11 -2.22
N SER A 99 18.81 -10.93 -1.17
CA SER A 99 18.01 -12.14 -1.01
C SER A 99 16.57 -11.88 -0.53
N GLY A 100 16.20 -10.62 -0.31
CA GLY A 100 14.89 -10.18 0.19
C GLY A 100 13.75 -10.10 -0.83
N ASP A 101 13.97 -10.49 -2.10
CA ASP A 101 12.98 -10.38 -3.17
C ASP A 101 12.44 -11.76 -3.63
N PRO A 102 11.11 -11.99 -3.83
CA PRO A 102 9.91 -11.28 -3.39
C PRO A 102 9.20 -12.07 -2.28
N ILE A 103 9.32 -11.60 -1.03
CA ILE A 103 8.71 -12.28 0.13
C ILE A 103 7.17 -12.05 0.17
N ALA A 104 6.63 -11.08 -0.57
CA ALA A 104 5.22 -10.67 -0.51
C ALA A 104 4.24 -11.44 -1.44
N GLY A 105 4.68 -12.42 -2.24
CA GLY A 105 3.78 -13.27 -3.04
C GLY A 105 3.05 -12.55 -4.20
N LYS A 106 2.15 -13.27 -4.89
CA LYS A 106 1.52 -13.05 -6.22
C LYS A 106 0.74 -11.73 -6.45
N ALA A 107 0.93 -10.70 -5.63
CA ALA A 107 0.44 -9.35 -5.92
C ALA A 107 0.94 -8.90 -7.31
N PHE A 108 0.27 -7.93 -7.92
CA PHE A 108 0.80 -7.29 -9.13
C PHE A 108 2.16 -6.68 -8.78
N LEU A 109 3.24 -7.15 -9.41
CA LEU A 109 4.62 -6.79 -9.15
C LEU A 109 5.13 -5.87 -10.27
N PRO A 110 6.13 -5.01 -9.98
CA PRO A 110 6.80 -4.24 -11.03
C PRO A 110 7.35 -5.13 -12.16
N ALA A 111 7.80 -6.34 -11.82
CA ALA A 111 8.27 -7.34 -12.77
C ALA A 111 7.22 -7.75 -13.81
N ASP A 112 5.92 -7.70 -13.49
CA ASP A 112 4.87 -8.05 -14.46
C ASP A 112 4.73 -7.03 -15.58
N LEU A 113 5.23 -5.81 -15.35
CA LEU A 113 5.28 -4.74 -16.34
C LEU A 113 6.55 -4.81 -17.20
N THR A 114 7.43 -5.79 -16.96
CA THR A 114 8.55 -6.06 -17.87
C THR A 114 7.99 -6.56 -19.21
N GLY A 115 8.41 -5.92 -20.31
CA GLY A 115 7.87 -6.22 -21.63
C GLY A 115 6.58 -5.47 -21.99
N VAL A 116 6.15 -4.47 -21.21
CA VAL A 116 5.00 -3.63 -21.58
C VAL A 116 5.15 -2.93 -22.93
N ASP A 117 6.38 -2.78 -23.44
CA ASP A 117 6.65 -2.21 -24.78
C ASP A 117 6.33 -3.16 -25.93
N SER A 118 6.50 -4.47 -25.73
CA SER A 118 6.22 -5.50 -26.73
C SER A 118 4.85 -6.16 -26.54
N ALA A 119 4.17 -5.90 -25.43
CA ALA A 119 2.85 -6.43 -25.12
C ALA A 119 1.80 -6.06 -26.19
N SER A 120 0.83 -6.94 -26.43
CA SER A 120 -0.30 -6.63 -27.33
C SER A 120 -1.17 -5.54 -26.70
N LEU A 121 -1.47 -4.50 -27.48
CA LEU A 121 -2.30 -3.36 -27.07
C LEU A 121 -3.51 -3.28 -28.00
N GLU A 122 -4.71 -3.32 -27.41
CA GLU A 122 -5.94 -2.95 -28.09
C GLU A 122 -6.46 -1.64 -27.50
N GLU A 123 -6.71 -0.63 -28.34
CA GLU A 123 -7.27 0.66 -27.93
C GLU A 123 -8.61 0.87 -28.64
N ARG A 124 -9.64 1.24 -27.87
CA ARG A 124 -11.01 1.48 -28.34
C ARG A 124 -11.57 2.73 -27.64
N GLY A 125 -11.37 3.89 -28.27
CA GLY A 125 -11.78 5.18 -27.70
C GLY A 125 -11.05 5.47 -26.39
N ASP A 126 -11.80 5.64 -25.30
CA ASP A 126 -11.25 5.97 -23.98
C ASP A 126 -10.85 4.75 -23.14
N ILE A 127 -10.81 3.56 -23.75
CA ILE A 127 -10.44 2.30 -23.09
C ILE A 127 -9.29 1.66 -23.85
N ALA A 128 -8.30 1.16 -23.12
CA ALA A 128 -7.21 0.37 -23.66
C ALA A 128 -7.01 -0.90 -22.83
N THR A 129 -6.60 -1.99 -23.47
CA THR A 129 -6.24 -3.24 -22.81
C THR A 129 -4.87 -3.70 -23.27
N ILE A 130 -3.99 -3.98 -22.31
CA ILE A 130 -2.64 -4.49 -22.55
C ILE A 130 -2.59 -5.95 -22.08
N LYS A 131 -2.25 -6.87 -22.99
CA LYS A 131 -2.00 -8.26 -22.65
C LYS A 131 -0.53 -8.44 -22.27
N LEU A 132 -0.25 -8.50 -20.96
CA LEU A 132 1.10 -8.67 -20.44
C LEU A 132 1.55 -10.12 -20.64
N PRO A 133 2.80 -10.37 -21.09
CA PRO A 133 3.28 -11.72 -21.39
C PRO A 133 3.41 -12.61 -20.15
N ALA A 134 3.63 -12.02 -18.98
CA ALA A 134 3.84 -12.73 -17.71
C ALA A 134 2.53 -13.10 -16.99
N ARG A 135 1.36 -12.70 -17.50
CA ARG A 135 0.07 -12.81 -16.81
C ARG A 135 -1.03 -13.26 -17.77
N ASP A 136 -1.95 -14.08 -17.27
CA ASP A 136 -3.16 -14.46 -18.02
C ASP A 136 -4.21 -13.34 -18.07
N HIS A 137 -4.10 -12.35 -17.18
CA HIS A 137 -5.02 -11.22 -17.09
C HIS A 137 -4.53 -10.01 -17.88
N THR A 138 -5.45 -9.35 -18.58
CA THR A 138 -5.20 -8.09 -19.27
C THR A 138 -5.18 -6.92 -18.29
N LEU A 139 -4.25 -5.99 -18.48
CA LEU A 139 -4.25 -4.70 -17.80
C LEU A 139 -5.19 -3.75 -18.54
N THR A 140 -6.29 -3.37 -17.90
CA THR A 140 -7.24 -2.40 -18.46
C THR A 140 -6.86 -0.99 -18.04
N LEU A 141 -6.93 -0.05 -18.98
CA LEU A 141 -6.71 1.37 -18.76
C LEU A 141 -7.89 2.17 -19.28
N ARG A 142 -8.13 3.31 -18.64
CA ARG A 142 -9.15 4.29 -19.02
C ARG A 142 -8.54 5.67 -19.13
N ARG A 143 -9.00 6.43 -20.14
CA ARG A 143 -8.64 7.84 -20.28
C ARG A 143 -9.47 8.67 -19.30
N GLY A 144 -8.80 9.48 -18.49
CA GLY A 144 -9.45 10.44 -17.60
C GLY A 144 -9.98 11.66 -18.35
N GLN A 145 -10.73 12.51 -17.66
CA GLN A 145 -11.26 13.77 -18.22
C GLN A 145 -10.15 14.75 -18.64
N ASP A 146 -8.96 14.63 -18.04
CA ASP A 146 -7.74 15.36 -18.37
C ASP A 146 -6.97 14.78 -19.56
N GLY A 147 -7.52 13.76 -20.23
CA GLY A 147 -6.90 13.09 -21.37
C GLY A 147 -5.79 12.10 -21.01
N MET A 148 -5.47 11.93 -19.71
CA MET A 148 -4.40 11.04 -19.24
C MET A 148 -4.91 9.61 -19.04
N TRP A 149 -4.11 8.63 -19.45
CA TRP A 149 -4.41 7.22 -19.21
C TRP A 149 -4.14 6.83 -17.76
N ARG A 150 -5.09 6.11 -17.18
CA ARG A 150 -5.03 5.58 -15.81
C ARG A 150 -5.43 4.12 -15.78
N ILE A 151 -4.95 3.39 -14.79
CA ILE A 151 -5.15 1.95 -14.63
C ILE A 151 -6.51 1.68 -14.01
N ASP A 152 -7.35 0.89 -14.67
CA ASP A 152 -8.64 0.44 -14.14
C ASP A 152 -8.47 -0.87 -13.38
N LEU A 153 -8.24 -0.75 -12.07
CA LEU A 153 -8.08 -1.89 -11.17
C LEU A 153 -9.40 -2.60 -10.85
N PHE A 154 -10.53 -1.90 -10.95
CA PHE A 154 -11.82 -2.49 -10.64
C PHE A 154 -12.15 -3.60 -11.64
N SER A 155 -11.89 -3.32 -12.94
CA SER A 155 -11.99 -4.31 -14.00
C SER A 155 -11.00 -5.46 -13.82
N PHE A 156 -9.80 -5.20 -13.27
CA PHE A 156 -8.78 -6.21 -13.02
C PHE A 156 -9.15 -7.15 -11.86
N ALA A 157 -9.69 -6.61 -10.76
CA ALA A 157 -9.99 -7.39 -9.57
C ALA A 157 -11.23 -8.30 -9.72
N GLY A 158 -12.06 -8.07 -10.74
CA GLY A 158 -13.33 -8.78 -10.93
C GLY A 158 -14.30 -8.61 -9.75
N ALA A 159 -14.05 -7.64 -8.89
CA ALA A 159 -14.81 -7.43 -7.67
C ALA A 159 -16.15 -6.77 -7.99
N THR A 160 -17.21 -7.28 -7.40
CA THR A 160 -18.51 -6.62 -7.44
C THR A 160 -18.59 -5.56 -6.35
N ARG A 161 -19.38 -4.50 -6.55
CA ARG A 161 -19.60 -3.47 -5.51
C ARG A 161 -20.12 -4.08 -4.18
N GLN A 162 -20.87 -5.17 -4.25
CA GLN A 162 -21.37 -5.89 -3.07
C GLN A 162 -20.24 -6.46 -2.19
N GLN A 163 -19.11 -6.82 -2.80
CA GLN A 163 -17.95 -7.40 -2.10
C GLN A 163 -16.94 -6.32 -1.65
N LEU A 164 -17.14 -5.07 -2.07
CA LEU A 164 -16.17 -4.01 -1.85
C LEU A 164 -15.87 -3.75 -0.37
N PRO A 165 -16.85 -3.68 0.56
CA PRO A 165 -16.53 -3.45 1.97
C PRO A 165 -15.61 -4.53 2.55
N GLN A 166 -15.87 -5.79 2.24
CA GLN A 166 -15.05 -6.92 2.68
C GLN A 166 -13.65 -6.87 2.04
N GLN A 167 -13.57 -6.53 0.75
CA GLN A 167 -12.30 -6.39 0.06
C GLN A 167 -11.45 -5.25 0.64
N LEU A 168 -12.05 -4.10 0.94
CA LEU A 168 -11.37 -2.97 1.57
C LEU A 168 -10.84 -3.36 2.96
N ALA A 169 -11.67 -3.98 3.80
CA ALA A 169 -11.25 -4.46 5.12
C ALA A 169 -10.05 -5.42 5.01
N MET A 170 -10.11 -6.38 4.10
CA MET A 170 -9.02 -7.32 3.84
C MET A 170 -7.73 -6.61 3.37
N LEU A 171 -7.82 -5.65 2.44
CA LEU A 171 -6.66 -4.88 1.96
C LEU A 171 -6.03 -4.05 3.09
N HIS A 172 -6.84 -3.42 3.94
CA HIS A 172 -6.35 -2.69 5.11
C HIS A 172 -5.65 -3.63 6.10
N GLU A 173 -6.22 -4.80 6.40
CA GLU A 173 -5.56 -5.80 7.25
C GLU A 173 -4.22 -6.27 6.66
N PHE A 174 -4.15 -6.50 5.34
CA PHE A 174 -2.89 -6.85 4.68
C PHE A 174 -1.86 -5.73 4.77
N SER A 175 -2.25 -4.48 4.52
CA SER A 175 -1.33 -3.34 4.64
C SER A 175 -0.80 -3.19 6.07
N ALA A 176 -1.67 -3.32 7.08
CA ALA A 176 -1.26 -3.25 8.49
C ALA A 176 -0.28 -4.38 8.85
N ALA A 177 -0.61 -5.62 8.47
CA ALA A 177 0.24 -6.79 8.65
C ALA A 177 1.65 -6.63 8.04
N LEU A 178 1.74 -6.12 6.81
CA LEU A 178 3.01 -5.90 6.13
C LEU A 178 3.84 -4.81 6.80
N ASN A 179 3.21 -3.73 7.27
CA ASN A 179 3.90 -2.67 8.03
C ASN A 179 4.43 -3.19 9.39
N GLU A 180 3.68 -4.04 10.09
CA GLU A 180 4.15 -4.73 11.30
C GLU A 180 5.39 -5.57 11.00
N LEU A 181 5.33 -6.43 9.97
CA LEU A 181 6.45 -7.27 9.57
C LEU A 181 7.68 -6.45 9.14
N ALA A 182 7.48 -5.32 8.47
CA ALA A 182 8.56 -4.40 8.10
C ALA A 182 9.23 -3.80 9.35
N THR A 183 8.44 -3.53 10.40
CA THR A 183 8.93 -3.04 11.69
C THR A 183 9.69 -4.13 12.44
N ASP A 184 9.14 -5.33 12.53
CA ASP A 184 9.77 -6.50 13.16
C ASP A 184 11.08 -6.88 12.46
N THR A 185 11.14 -6.79 11.13
CA THR A 185 12.36 -7.05 10.34
C THR A 185 13.45 -6.03 10.66
N ARG A 186 13.10 -4.74 10.70
CA ARG A 186 14.03 -3.67 11.13
C ARG A 186 14.49 -3.86 12.57
N GLY A 187 13.60 -4.33 13.44
CA GLY A 187 13.90 -4.69 14.83
C GLY A 187 14.77 -5.95 14.99
N GLY A 188 15.09 -6.65 13.90
CA GLY A 188 15.92 -7.86 13.94
C GLY A 188 15.20 -9.09 14.50
N ARG A 189 13.85 -9.08 14.54
CA ARG A 189 13.05 -10.20 15.04
C ARG A 189 13.27 -11.49 14.24
N PHE A 190 13.50 -11.35 12.94
CA PHE A 190 13.73 -12.47 12.03
C PHE A 190 15.23 -12.68 11.85
N VAL A 191 15.69 -13.91 12.07
CA VAL A 191 17.11 -14.29 11.97
C VAL A 191 17.49 -14.54 10.51
N SER A 192 16.54 -15.02 9.71
CA SER A 192 16.74 -15.37 8.31
C SER A 192 15.58 -14.94 7.41
N VAL A 193 15.82 -14.96 6.09
CA VAL A 193 14.77 -14.80 5.07
C VAL A 193 13.69 -15.88 5.20
N ALA A 194 14.05 -17.11 5.59
CA ALA A 194 13.09 -18.20 5.76
C ALA A 194 12.10 -17.90 6.90
N ASP A 195 12.58 -17.35 8.02
CA ASP A 195 11.73 -16.96 9.15
C ASP A 195 10.74 -15.86 8.75
N LEU A 196 11.22 -14.86 7.98
CA LEU A 196 10.39 -13.79 7.48
C LEU A 196 9.32 -14.30 6.49
N LYS A 197 9.68 -15.25 5.61
CA LYS A 197 8.72 -15.89 4.69
C LYS A 197 7.63 -16.64 5.45
N ALA A 198 8.00 -17.41 6.47
CA ALA A 198 7.04 -18.12 7.31
C ALA A 198 6.10 -17.14 8.02
N ALA A 199 6.64 -16.05 8.59
CA ALA A 199 5.85 -15.02 9.25
C ALA A 199 4.87 -14.31 8.30
N ILE A 200 5.25 -14.06 7.04
CA ILE A 200 4.33 -13.56 6.01
C ILE A 200 3.21 -14.56 5.75
N GLN A 201 3.55 -15.84 5.52
CA GLN A 201 2.55 -16.88 5.24
C GLN A 201 1.55 -17.01 6.39
N ASP A 202 2.03 -17.07 7.62
CA ASP A 202 1.19 -17.13 8.83
C ASP A 202 0.26 -15.93 8.92
N ARG A 203 0.78 -14.73 8.64
CA ARG A 203 -0.02 -13.51 8.70
C ARG A 203 -1.06 -13.47 7.61
N VAL A 204 -0.71 -13.87 6.38
CA VAL A 204 -1.64 -13.94 5.26
C VAL A 204 -2.76 -14.93 5.54
N HIS A 205 -2.42 -16.14 5.99
CA HIS A 205 -3.41 -17.14 6.39
C HIS A 205 -4.30 -16.65 7.54
N GLY A 206 -3.72 -15.96 8.53
CA GLY A 206 -4.46 -15.36 9.64
C GLY A 206 -5.48 -14.30 9.19
N THR A 207 -5.07 -13.38 8.31
CA THR A 207 -5.96 -12.37 7.71
C THR A 207 -7.10 -13.04 6.94
N ILE A 208 -6.79 -14.03 6.09
CA ILE A 208 -7.82 -14.77 5.34
C ILE A 208 -8.78 -15.48 6.30
N ALA A 209 -8.28 -16.20 7.29
CA ALA A 209 -9.10 -16.92 8.26
C ALA A 209 -10.02 -15.99 9.06
N ARG A 210 -9.57 -14.78 9.43
CA ARG A 210 -10.42 -13.78 10.08
C ARG A 210 -11.51 -13.25 9.15
N SER A 211 -11.16 -12.93 7.90
CA SER A 211 -12.12 -12.46 6.91
C SER A 211 -13.24 -13.47 6.59
N MET A 212 -12.98 -14.78 6.79
CA MET A 212 -13.98 -15.84 6.63
C MET A 212 -14.85 -16.07 7.88
N ARG A 213 -14.38 -15.64 9.05
CA ARG A 213 -15.08 -15.85 10.34
C ARG A 213 -16.03 -14.72 10.71
N GLU A 214 -15.99 -13.58 10.02
CA GLU A 214 -16.93 -12.51 10.29
C GLU A 214 -18.37 -13.05 10.14
N PRO A 215 -19.18 -12.99 11.22
CA PRO A 215 -20.48 -13.62 11.24
C PRO A 215 -21.34 -12.99 10.16
N ARG A 216 -21.87 -13.82 9.26
CA ARG A 216 -22.91 -13.39 8.33
C ARG A 216 -23.96 -12.64 9.16
N PRO A 217 -24.39 -11.42 8.74
CA PRO A 217 -25.41 -10.67 9.45
C PRO A 217 -26.54 -11.62 9.82
N ALA A 218 -26.83 -11.73 11.12
CA ALA A 218 -27.82 -12.67 11.61
C ALA A 218 -29.09 -12.49 10.77
N THR A 219 -29.48 -13.56 10.07
CA THR A 219 -30.67 -13.55 9.21
C THR A 219 -31.80 -12.98 10.03
N ILE A 220 -32.27 -11.79 9.66
CA ILE A 220 -33.37 -11.14 10.37
C ILE A 220 -34.50 -12.16 10.40
N PRO A 221 -34.99 -12.58 11.59
CA PRO A 221 -36.00 -13.60 11.67
C PRO A 221 -37.18 -13.14 10.82
N SER A 222 -37.48 -13.93 9.78
CA SER A 222 -38.63 -13.71 8.92
C SER A 222 -39.86 -13.78 9.80
N THR A 223 -40.39 -12.63 10.21
CA THR A 223 -41.67 -12.53 10.88
C THR A 223 -42.72 -12.94 9.86
N ARG A 224 -43.06 -14.23 9.87
CA ARG A 224 -44.18 -14.76 9.10
C ARG A 224 -45.41 -13.94 9.49
N PRO A 225 -46.07 -13.24 8.55
CA PRO A 225 -47.28 -12.51 8.89
C PRO A 225 -48.34 -13.52 9.31
N THR A 226 -48.76 -13.45 10.57
CA THR A 226 -49.93 -14.16 11.08
C THR A 226 -51.15 -13.64 10.33
N SER A 227 -51.67 -14.46 9.42
CA SER A 227 -52.94 -14.20 8.75
C SER A 227 -54.04 -14.15 9.82
N ALA A 228 -54.68 -12.99 9.99
CA ALA A 228 -55.84 -12.87 10.86
C ALA A 228 -57.02 -13.65 10.24
N PRO A 229 -57.83 -14.36 11.04
CA PRO A 229 -59.02 -15.04 10.55
C PRO A 229 -60.06 -14.00 10.10
N SER A 230 -60.56 -14.14 8.86
CA SER A 230 -61.70 -13.40 8.34
C SER A 230 -62.96 -13.82 9.09
N ASP A 231 -63.53 -12.90 9.86
CA ASP A 231 -64.85 -13.06 10.49
C ASP A 231 -65.92 -12.67 9.46
N ASN A 232 -66.74 -13.64 9.07
CA ASN A 232 -67.75 -13.51 8.03
C ASN A 232 -69.11 -13.29 8.73
N ARG A 233 -69.74 -12.14 8.47
CA ARG A 233 -71.12 -11.84 8.91
C ARG A 233 -72.15 -12.62 8.12
#